data_AF-A0A535GMZ0-F1
#
_entry.id   AF-A0A535GMZ0-F1
#
_cell.length_a   1.000
_cell.length_b   1.000
_cell.length_c   1.000
_cell.angle_alpha   90.00
_cell.angle_beta   90.00
_cell.angle_gamma   90.00
#
_symmetry.space_group_name_H-M   'P 1'
#
loop_
_entity.id
_entity.type
_entity.pdbx_description
1 polymer ?
#
loop_
_entity_poly.entity_id
_entity_poly.type
_entity_poly.pdbx_seq_one_letter_code
_entity_poly.pdbx_strand_id
1 'polypeptide(L)' 'MPERFGPESKVRQVVEALGERGREVLRSHGYDLGEGFVDVLSQYQTLETAARGDRLRDLEGLLRELNQTG' A
#
# COMPACT_ATOMS: atom_id res chain seq x y z
N MET A 1 17.91 -5.44 7.87
CA MET A 1 17.14 -6.18 6.85
C MET A 1 15.99 -5.27 6.45
N PRO A 2 15.71 -5.01 5.16
CA PRO A 2 14.51 -4.25 4.82
C PRO A 2 13.32 -5.00 5.43
N GLU A 3 12.53 -4.31 6.25
CA GLU A 3 11.33 -4.90 6.84
C GLU A 3 10.42 -5.33 5.70
N ARG A 4 10.10 -6.63 5.63
CA ARG A 4 9.15 -7.13 4.64
C ARG A 4 7.79 -6.49 4.88
N PHE A 5 7.12 -6.10 3.80
CA PHE A 5 5.76 -5.60 3.90
C PHE A 5 4.81 -6.76 4.25
N GLY A 6 3.97 -6.54 5.25
CA GLY A 6 2.94 -7.46 5.70
C GLY A 6 1.55 -6.79 5.67
N PRO A 7 0.47 -7.55 5.90
CA PRO A 7 -0.89 -7.01 5.99
C PRO A 7 -1.05 -5.87 7.01
N GLU A 8 -0.25 -5.91 8.09
CA GLU A 8 -0.17 -4.93 9.16
C GLU A 8 0.63 -3.67 8.79
N SER A 9 1.42 -3.72 7.71
CA SER A 9 2.15 -2.56 7.22
C SER A 9 1.17 -1.45 6.85
N LYS A 10 1.52 -0.23 7.22
CA LYS A 10 0.76 0.96 6.85
C LYS A 10 1.06 1.31 5.41
N VAL A 11 0.04 1.81 4.72
CA VAL A 11 0.17 2.35 3.37
C VAL A 11 1.29 3.40 3.29
N ARG A 12 1.39 4.27 4.30
CA ARG A 12 2.47 5.26 4.43
C ARG A 12 3.87 4.63 4.38
N GLN A 13 4.07 3.49 5.05
CA GLN A 13 5.38 2.83 5.09
C GLN A 13 5.80 2.35 3.70
N VAL A 14 4.85 1.88 2.88
CA VAL A 14 5.10 1.48 1.48
C VAL A 14 5.58 2.68 0.66
N VAL A 15 4.91 3.83 0.79
CA VAL A 15 5.26 5.06 0.06
C VAL A 15 6.59 5.65 0.56
N GLU A 16 6.84 5.64 1.86
CA GLU A 16 8.10 6.14 2.44
C GLU A 16 9.30 5.28 2.03
N ALA A 17 9.13 3.96 1.96
CA ALA A 17 10.21 3.04 1.62
C ALA A 17 10.48 2.94 0.10
N LEU A 18 9.45 2.99 -0.74
CA LEU A 18 9.58 2.78 -2.19
C LEU A 18 9.33 4.04 -3.04
N GLY A 19 8.94 5.16 -2.42
CA GLY A 19 8.67 6.43 -3.11
C GLY A 19 7.56 6.29 -4.16
N GLU A 20 7.77 6.90 -5.32
CA GLU A 20 6.84 6.86 -6.46
C GLU A 20 6.50 5.43 -6.89
N ARG A 21 7.45 4.49 -6.79
CA ARG A 21 7.22 3.11 -7.19
C ARG A 21 6.22 2.40 -6.29
N GLY A 22 6.24 2.69 -4.99
CA GLY A 22 5.22 2.19 -4.06
C GLY A 22 3.81 2.68 -4.43
N ARG A 23 3.70 3.92 -4.92
CA ARG A 23 2.43 4.50 -5.38
C ARG A 23 1.91 3.83 -6.65
N GLU A 24 2.79 3.57 -7.62
CA GLU A 24 2.44 2.86 -8.85
C GLU A 24 1.94 1.44 -8.57
N VAL A 25 2.64 0.70 -7.70
CA VAL A 25 2.24 -0.65 -7.30
C VAL A 25 0.88 -0.62 -6.58
N LEU A 26 0.69 0.27 -5.61
CA LEU A 26 -0.61 0.43 -4.94
C LEU A 26 -1.75 0.73 -5.93
N ARG A 27 -1.52 1.65 -6.88
CA ARG A 27 -2.49 1.99 -7.93
C ARG A 27 -2.80 0.80 -8.84
N SER A 28 -1.80 0.02 -9.24
CA SER A 28 -1.97 -1.19 -10.05
C SER A 28 -2.90 -2.21 -9.38
N HIS A 29 -2.84 -2.31 -8.05
CA HIS A 29 -3.70 -3.19 -7.23
C HIS A 29 -5.05 -2.55 -6.83
N GLY A 30 -5.38 -1.39 -7.42
CA GLY A 30 -6.65 -0.70 -7.26
C GLY A 30 -6.71 0.31 -6.11
N TYR A 31 -5.60 0.50 -5.39
CA TYR A 31 -5.51 1.44 -4.29
C TYR A 31 -4.97 2.79 -4.76
N ASP A 32 -5.87 3.74 -5.06
CA ASP A 32 -5.48 5.11 -5.38
C ASP A 32 -5.26 5.92 -4.09
N LEU A 33 -4.07 6.52 -3.99
CA LEU A 33 -3.66 7.39 -2.89
C LEU A 33 -4.19 8.81 -3.03
N GLY A 34 -4.89 9.14 -4.12
CA GLY A 34 -5.47 10.45 -4.40
C GLY A 34 -4.50 11.63 -4.22
N GLU A 35 -5.05 12.85 -4.24
CA GLU A 35 -4.32 14.09 -3.96
C GLU A 35 -4.99 14.91 -2.84
N GLY A 36 -5.97 14.34 -2.14
CA GLY A 36 -6.84 15.04 -1.18
C GLY A 36 -6.56 14.75 0.30
N PHE A 37 -7.15 15.57 1.18
CA PHE A 37 -7.00 15.45 2.65
C PHE A 37 -7.54 14.13 3.22
N VAL A 38 -8.56 13.55 2.58
CA VAL A 38 -9.10 12.21 2.91
C VAL A 38 -8.07 11.12 2.65
N ASP A 39 -7.22 11.31 1.65
CA ASP A 39 -6.21 10.33 1.26
C ASP A 39 -5.01 10.29 2.21
N VAL A 40 -4.71 11.42 2.86
CA VAL A 40 -3.67 11.49 3.91
C VAL A 40 -4.04 10.62 5.12
N LEU A 41 -5.31 10.55 5.49
CA LEU A 41 -5.77 9.67 6.58
C LEU A 41 -5.73 8.19 6.16
N SER A 42 -6.05 7.91 4.90
CA SER A 42 -5.92 6.59 4.29
C SER A 42 -4.46 6.11 4.14
N GLN A 43 -3.45 6.94 4.45
CA GLN A 43 -2.07 6.48 4.53
C GLN A 43 -1.72 5.86 5.90
N TYR A 44 -2.51 6.15 6.95
CA TYR A 44 -2.28 5.63 8.30
C TYR A 44 -2.95 4.27 8.56
N GLN A 45 -3.87 3.84 7.69
CA GLN A 45 -4.45 2.50 7.75
C GLN A 45 -3.48 1.42 7.28
N THR A 46 -3.73 0.19 7.71
CA THR A 46 -2.97 -0.99 7.25
C THR A 46 -3.43 -1.44 5.86
N LEU A 47 -2.57 -2.18 5.16
CA LEU A 47 -2.92 -2.80 3.87
C LEU A 47 -4.12 -3.75 4.00
N GLU A 48 -4.22 -4.48 5.11
CA GLU A 48 -5.40 -5.31 5.40
C GLU A 48 -6.69 -4.49 5.51
N THR A 49 -6.63 -3.34 6.17
CA THR A 49 -7.79 -2.44 6.31
C THR A 49 -8.20 -1.87 4.95
N ALA A 50 -7.23 -1.56 4.08
CA ALA A 50 -7.48 -1.15 2.70
C ALA A 50 -8.19 -2.23 1.88
N ALA A 51 -7.79 -3.49 2.03
CA ALA A 51 -8.44 -4.64 1.38
C ALA A 51 -9.88 -4.84 1.86
N ARG A 52 -10.11 -4.78 3.17
CA ARG A 52 -11.47 -4.93 3.74
C ARG A 52 -12.42 -3.80 3.33
N GLY A 53 -11.91 -2.62 3.01
CA GLY A 53 -12.71 -1.47 2.60
C GLY A 53 -13.07 -1.43 1.11
N ASP A 54 -12.89 -2.53 0.36
CA ASP A 54 -13.06 -2.62 -1.11
C ASP A 54 -12.16 -1.67 -1.91
N ARG A 55 -11.17 -1.05 -1.28
CA ARG A 55 -10.21 -0.12 -1.93
C ARG A 55 -8.96 -0.81 -2.45
N LEU A 56 -8.69 -2.04 -2.04
CA LEU A 56 -7.57 -2.86 -2.53
C LEU A 56 -8.12 -4.20 -2.98
N ARG A 57 -7.97 -4.51 -4.27
CA ARG A 57 -8.60 -5.69 -4.89
C ARG A 57 -7.85 -6.99 -4.60
N ASP A 58 -6.53 -6.90 -4.47
CA ASP A 58 -5.65 -8.05 -4.29
C ASP A 58 -4.55 -7.74 -3.27
N LEU A 59 -4.80 -8.07 -2.01
CA LEU A 59 -3.81 -7.89 -0.94
C LEU A 59 -2.64 -8.85 -1.07
N GLU A 60 -2.87 -10.10 -1.46
CA GLU A 60 -1.81 -11.10 -1.55
C GLU A 60 -0.87 -10.82 -2.73
N GLY A 61 -1.43 -10.45 -3.88
CA GLY A 61 -0.68 -10.00 -5.04
C GLY A 61 0.15 -8.75 -4.74
N LEU A 62 -0.45 -7.76 -4.07
CA LEU A 62 0.25 -6.56 -3.63
C LEU A 62 1.47 -6.92 -2.76
N LEU A 63 1.27 -7.73 -1.71
CA LEU A 63 2.36 -8.10 -0.79
C LEU A 63 3.47 -8.87 -1.50
N ARG A 64 3.13 -9.75 -2.45
CA ARG A 64 4.13 -10.47 -3.24
C ARG A 64 4.97 -9.50 -4.07
N GLU A 65 4.34 -8.55 -4.76
CA GLU A 65 5.02 -7.59 -5.62
C GLU A 65 5.89 -6.61 -4.82
N LEU A 66 5.37 -6.09 -3.70
CA LEU A 66 6.10 -5.21 -2.79
C LEU A 66 7.36 -5.88 -2.22
N ASN A 67 7.26 -7.16 -1.85
CA ASN A 67 8.40 -7.92 -1.30
C ASN A 67 9.35 -8.49 -2.36
N GLN A 68 8.99 -8.47 -3.65
CA GLN A 68 9.90 -8.80 -4.76
C GLN A 68 10.69 -7.57 -5.24
N THR A 69 10.24 -6.37 -4.88
CA THR A 69 10.81 -5.10 -5.35
C THR A 69 11.79 -4.47 -4.34
N GLY A 70 11.93 -5.04 -3.14
CA GLY A 70 12.80 -4.57 -2.05
C GLY A 70 14.12 -5.33 -1.90
#